data_AF-A0A2S9FPG2-F1
#
_entry.id   AF-A0A2S9FPG2-F1
#
_cell.length_a   1.000
_cell.length_b   1.000
_cell.length_c   1.000
_cell.angle_alpha   90.00
_cell.angle_beta   90.00
_cell.angle_gamma   90.00
#
_symmetry.space_group_name_H-M   'P 1'
#
loop_
_entity.id
_entity.type
_entity.pdbx_description
1 polymer ?
#
loop_
_entity_poly.entity_id
_entity_poly.type
_entity_poly.pdbx_seq_one_letter_code
_entity_poly.pdbx_strand_id
1 'polypeptide(L)'
;WAKYKGIDVLLEAFGRVRAEMPESRMVLAGDVGADVDLTAVLDRARQIGNVDARPGYVAVEDVAPLFDAARVVAVPYIRATQSGVAHLAFTFGRPVIASNIGDLPEVIQDGVTG
;
A
#
# COMPACT_ATOMS: atom_id res chain seq x y z
N TRP A 1 -8.18 5.07 0.49
CA TRP A 1 -8.39 3.89 1.33
C TRP A 1 -9.81 3.43 1.10
N ALA A 2 -10.02 2.14 0.93
CA ALA A 2 -11.33 1.53 0.79
C ALA A 2 -11.20 0.07 1.28
N LYS A 3 -12.27 -0.55 1.76
CA LYS A 3 -12.20 -1.94 2.26
C LYS A 3 -11.66 -2.90 1.22
N TYR A 4 -12.09 -2.76 -0.03
CA TYR A 4 -11.62 -3.62 -1.12
C TYR A 4 -10.12 -3.47 -1.41
N LYS A 5 -9.49 -2.35 -1.03
CA LYS A 5 -8.04 -2.13 -1.19
C LYS A 5 -7.19 -2.83 -0.12
N GLY A 6 -7.83 -3.48 0.85
CA GLY A 6 -7.16 -4.36 1.82
C GLY A 6 -6.23 -3.65 2.80
N ILE A 7 -6.60 -2.47 3.29
CA ILE A 7 -5.78 -1.72 4.27
C ILE A 7 -5.53 -2.53 5.55
N ASP A 8 -6.52 -3.29 6.01
CA ASP A 8 -6.37 -4.15 7.19
C ASP A 8 -5.34 -5.27 6.96
N VAL A 9 -5.40 -5.88 5.77
CA VAL A 9 -4.43 -6.90 5.32
C VAL A 9 -3.02 -6.30 5.28
N LEU A 10 -2.89 -5.08 4.76
CA LEU A 10 -1.60 -4.37 4.70
C LEU A 10 -1.02 -4.13 6.09
N LEU A 11 -1.85 -3.62 7.02
CA LEU A 11 -1.41 -3.33 8.39
C LEU A 11 -1.04 -4.61 9.13
N GLU A 12 -1.80 -5.68 8.96
CA GLU A 12 -1.45 -6.98 9.55
C GLU A 12 -0.12 -7.51 9.01
N ALA A 13 0.06 -7.50 7.69
CA ALA A 13 1.30 -7.94 7.05
C ALA A 13 2.49 -7.09 7.49
N PHE A 14 2.34 -5.77 7.53
CA PHE A 14 3.40 -4.87 7.98
C PHE A 14 3.75 -5.08 9.47
N GLY A 15 2.76 -5.42 10.31
CA GLY A 15 3.02 -5.81 11.70
C GLY A 15 3.94 -7.02 11.82
N ARG A 16 3.81 -8.01 10.92
CA ARG A 16 4.71 -9.18 10.86
C ARG A 16 6.10 -8.77 10.37
N VAL A 17 6.17 -7.96 9.31
CA VAL A 17 7.45 -7.42 8.81
C VAL A 17 8.19 -6.63 9.89
N ARG A 18 7.50 -5.81 10.68
CA ARG A 18 8.07 -5.04 11.79
C ARG A 18 8.66 -5.93 12.89
N ALA A 19 8.07 -7.10 13.13
CA ALA A 19 8.56 -8.04 14.12
C ALA A 19 9.91 -8.66 13.71
N GLU A 20 10.13 -8.90 12.42
CA GLU A 20 11.38 -9.44 11.87
C GLU A 20 12.38 -8.35 11.49
N MET A 21 11.90 -7.18 11.09
CA MET A 21 12.68 -6.03 10.64
C MET A 21 12.23 -4.75 11.37
N PRO A 22 12.72 -4.52 12.60
CA PRO A 22 12.31 -3.41 13.45
C PRO A 22 12.71 -2.00 12.98
N GLU A 23 13.37 -1.86 11.83
CA GLU A 23 13.67 -0.56 11.20
C GLU A 23 12.78 -0.27 9.97
N SER A 24 11.97 -1.25 9.55
CA SER A 24 11.05 -1.08 8.42
C SER A 24 10.05 0.03 8.68
N ARG A 25 9.76 0.82 7.64
CA ARG A 25 8.82 1.94 7.66
C ARG A 25 7.78 1.76 6.57
N MET A 26 6.56 2.19 6.85
CA MET A 26 5.48 2.21 5.86
C MET A 26 4.90 3.61 5.78
N VAL A 27 4.63 4.07 4.56
CA VAL A 27 3.79 5.24 4.32
C VAL A 27 2.45 4.75 3.79
N LEU A 28 1.36 5.12 4.46
CA LEU A 28 0.00 4.84 4.04
C LEU A 28 -0.65 6.17 3.65
N ALA A 29 -0.71 6.48 2.35
CA ALA A 29 -1.20 7.75 1.85
C ALA A 29 -2.41 7.58 0.93
N GLY A 30 -3.35 8.52 0.98
CA GLY A 30 -4.48 8.59 0.04
C GLY A 30 -5.81 8.93 0.68
N ASP A 31 -6.74 9.36 -0.17
CA ASP A 31 -8.08 9.80 0.23
C ASP A 31 -8.86 8.68 0.92
N VAL A 32 -9.66 8.99 1.94
CA VAL A 32 -10.31 7.97 2.78
C VAL A 32 -11.75 7.76 2.32
N GLY A 33 -12.05 6.56 1.83
CA GLY A 33 -13.39 6.16 1.43
C GLY A 33 -14.34 6.07 2.62
N ALA A 34 -15.63 6.32 2.35
CA ALA A 34 -16.68 6.30 3.37
C ALA A 34 -16.90 4.94 4.05
N ASP A 35 -16.39 3.86 3.45
CA ASP A 35 -16.47 2.50 3.97
C ASP A 35 -15.33 2.15 4.94
N VAL A 36 -14.43 3.08 5.23
CA VAL A 36 -13.26 2.90 6.11
C VAL A 36 -13.48 3.57 7.46
N ASP A 37 -13.27 2.82 8.54
CA ASP A 37 -13.14 3.39 9.88
C ASP A 37 -11.74 3.99 10.06
N LEU A 38 -11.63 5.30 9.82
CA LEU A 38 -10.36 6.01 9.90
C LEU A 38 -9.71 5.89 11.29
N THR A 39 -10.51 5.99 12.35
CA THR A 39 -9.99 5.95 13.73
C THR A 39 -9.37 4.59 14.02
N ALA A 40 -10.06 3.51 13.66
CA ALA A 40 -9.54 2.15 13.84
C ALA A 40 -8.24 1.91 13.05
N VAL A 41 -8.18 2.38 11.80
CA VAL A 41 -6.96 2.28 10.96
C VAL A 41 -5.79 3.04 11.59
N LEU A 42 -6.01 4.26 12.07
CA LEU A 42 -4.97 5.08 12.70
C LEU A 42 -4.50 4.49 14.03
N ASP A 43 -5.41 3.97 14.86
CA ASP A 43 -5.06 3.32 16.11
C ASP A 43 -4.24 2.06 15.86
N ARG A 44 -4.62 1.25 14.87
CA ARG A 44 -3.87 0.07 14.47
C ARG A 44 -2.47 0.44 13.96
N ALA A 45 -2.36 1.47 13.13
CA ALA A 45 -1.09 1.99 12.62
C ALA A 45 -0.16 2.45 13.78
N ARG A 46 -0.71 3.17 14.78
CA ARG A 46 0.02 3.59 15.97
C ARG A 46 0.53 2.40 16.79
N GLN A 47 -0.30 1.38 16.98
CA GLN A 47 0.08 0.16 17.70
C GLN A 47 1.22 -0.60 17.02
N ILE A 48 1.23 -0.65 15.68
CA ILE A 48 2.31 -1.30 14.91
C ILE A 48 3.61 -0.47 14.98
N GLY A 49 3.49 0.86 14.96
CA GLY A 49 4.62 1.78 14.95
C GLY A 49 5.31 1.85 13.58
N ASN A 50 6.06 2.92 13.34
CA ASN A 50 6.72 3.20 12.05
C ASN A 50 5.79 3.15 10.83
N VAL A 51 4.51 3.47 11.05
CA VAL A 51 3.51 3.72 10.02
C VAL A 51 3.23 5.22 9.97
N ASP A 52 3.61 5.85 8.86
CA ASP A 52 3.26 7.22 8.54
C ASP A 52 1.94 7.23 7.77
N ALA A 53 0.83 7.34 8.52
CA ALA A 53 -0.51 7.39 7.97
C ALA A 53 -0.88 8.83 7.58
N ARG A 54 -1.09 9.06 6.28
CA ARG A 54 -1.42 10.34 5.66
C ARG A 54 -2.80 10.26 5.01
N PRO A 55 -3.89 10.28 5.81
CA PRO A 55 -5.24 10.27 5.28
C PRO A 55 -5.51 11.58 4.53
N GLY A 56 -6.07 11.47 3.34
CA GLY A 56 -6.43 12.62 2.51
C GLY A 56 -5.86 12.54 1.10
N TYR A 57 -6.35 13.43 0.26
CA TYR A 57 -5.94 13.50 -1.14
C TYR A 57 -4.42 13.73 -1.25
N VAL A 58 -3.76 12.97 -2.12
CA VAL A 58 -2.35 13.14 -2.47
C VAL A 58 -2.30 13.96 -3.74
N ALA A 59 -1.73 15.16 -3.66
CA ALA A 59 -1.56 16.02 -4.81
C ALA A 59 -0.57 15.41 -5.82
N VAL A 60 -0.69 15.77 -7.09
CA VAL A 60 0.09 15.12 -8.18
C VAL A 60 1.59 15.34 -7.96
N GLU A 61 1.97 16.53 -7.50
CA GLU A 61 3.32 16.91 -7.11
C GLU A 61 3.90 16.07 -5.97
N ASP A 62 3.05 15.53 -5.09
CA ASP A 62 3.44 14.72 -3.94
C ASP A 62 3.50 13.22 -4.28
N VAL A 63 3.01 12.80 -5.45
CA VAL A 63 3.04 11.40 -5.88
C VAL A 63 4.48 10.93 -6.07
N ALA A 64 5.27 11.61 -6.90
CA ALA A 64 6.64 11.17 -7.23
C ALA A 64 7.52 10.98 -5.98
N PRO A 65 7.57 11.92 -5.02
CA PRO A 65 8.32 11.75 -3.77
C PRO A 65 7.96 10.49 -2.97
N LEU A 66 6.69 10.07 -2.96
CA LEU A 66 6.24 8.86 -2.26
C LEU A 66 6.82 7.60 -2.89
N PHE A 67 6.78 7.52 -4.23
CA PHE A 67 7.29 6.35 -4.96
C PHE A 67 8.82 6.32 -4.97
N ASP A 68 9.49 7.46 -5.10
CA ASP A 68 10.96 7.53 -5.11
C ASP A 68 11.58 7.08 -3.79
N ALA A 69 10.91 7.39 -2.67
CA ALA A 69 11.33 6.95 -1.33
C ALA A 69 11.02 5.47 -1.04
N ALA A 70 10.11 4.85 -1.79
CA ALA A 70 9.69 3.48 -1.57
C ALA A 70 10.72 2.48 -2.11
N ARG A 71 10.95 1.38 -1.37
CA ARG A 71 11.68 0.22 -1.91
C ARG A 71 10.78 -0.80 -2.58
N VAL A 72 9.51 -0.81 -2.20
CA VAL A 72 8.47 -1.69 -2.73
C VAL A 72 7.13 -0.99 -2.56
N VAL A 73 6.18 -1.27 -3.44
CA VAL A 73 4.81 -0.77 -3.37
C VAL A 73 3.88 -1.96 -3.12
N ALA A 74 2.98 -1.84 -2.15
CA ALA A 74 2.01 -2.89 -1.83
C ALA A 74 0.63 -2.57 -2.42
N VAL A 75 0.04 -3.56 -3.10
CA VAL A 75 -1.32 -3.53 -3.68
C VAL A 75 -2.12 -4.73 -3.14
N PRO A 76 -2.53 -4.71 -1.86
CA PRO A 76 -3.06 -5.88 -1.15
C PRO A 76 -4.57 -6.02 -1.35
N TYR A 77 -5.04 -5.86 -2.58
CA TYR A 77 -6.47 -5.74 -2.86
C TYR A 77 -7.19 -7.06 -2.50
N ILE A 78 -8.42 -6.94 -1.98
CA ILE A 78 -9.33 -8.07 -1.71
C ILE A 78 -10.20 -8.34 -2.95
N ARG A 79 -10.43 -7.31 -3.77
CA ARG A 79 -11.04 -7.41 -5.10
C ARG A 79 -10.33 -6.43 -6.01
N ALA A 80 -9.98 -6.86 -7.22
CA ALA A 80 -9.26 -6.02 -8.17
C ALA A 80 -9.80 -6.27 -9.59
N THR A 81 -9.88 -5.20 -10.36
CA THR A 81 -9.91 -5.24 -11.83
C THR A 81 -8.56 -4.71 -12.30
N GLN A 82 -8.34 -3.40 -12.13
CA GLN A 82 -7.06 -2.76 -12.43
C GLN A 82 -6.53 -1.97 -11.23
N SER A 83 -5.23 -1.68 -11.24
CA SER A 83 -4.58 -0.86 -10.22
C SER A 83 -3.72 0.23 -10.85
N GLY A 84 -4.21 1.47 -10.85
CA GLY A 84 -3.41 2.63 -11.25
C GLY A 84 -2.15 2.80 -10.39
N VAL A 85 -2.20 2.35 -9.13
CA VAL A 85 -1.04 2.39 -8.21
C VAL A 85 0.06 1.42 -8.67
N ALA A 86 -0.30 0.25 -9.21
CA ALA A 86 0.68 -0.69 -9.75
C ALA A 86 1.39 -0.09 -10.99
N HIS A 87 0.63 0.52 -11.90
CA HIS A 87 1.22 1.19 -13.07
C HIS A 87 2.12 2.37 -12.71
N LEU A 88 1.72 3.16 -11.70
CA LEU A 88 2.59 4.22 -11.16
C LEU A 88 3.87 3.64 -10.57
N ALA A 89 3.79 2.56 -9.80
CA ALA A 89 4.98 1.90 -9.24
C ALA A 89 5.99 1.52 -10.34
N PHE A 90 5.52 0.94 -11.45
CA PHE A 90 6.37 0.62 -12.59
C PHE A 90 6.99 1.85 -13.25
N THR A 91 6.24 2.95 -13.35
CA THR A 91 6.73 4.23 -13.90
C THR A 91 7.93 4.75 -13.09
N PHE A 92 7.91 4.54 -11.77
CA PHE A 92 9.00 4.93 -10.87
C PHE A 92 10.02 3.80 -10.61
N GLY A 93 9.96 2.69 -11.36
CA GLY A 93 10.89 1.56 -11.23
C GLY A 93 10.81 0.85 -9.89
N ARG A 94 9.61 0.77 -9.28
CA ARG A 94 9.39 0.14 -7.98
C ARG A 94 8.74 -1.23 -8.15
N PRO A 95 9.29 -2.29 -7.51
CA PRO A 95 8.65 -3.60 -7.50
C PRO A 95 7.32 -3.54 -6.73
N VAL A 96 6.38 -4.40 -7.12
CA VAL A 96 5.01 -4.40 -6.57
C VAL A 96 4.67 -5.72 -5.89
N ILE A 97 4.43 -5.70 -4.58
CA ILE A 97 3.82 -6.84 -3.89
C ILE A 97 2.31 -6.71 -4.01
N ALA A 98 1.63 -7.69 -4.61
CA ALA A 98 0.19 -7.64 -4.79
C ALA A 98 -0.51 -8.95 -4.41
N SER A 99 -1.81 -8.85 -4.15
CA SER A 99 -2.67 -10.03 -4.08
C SER A 99 -2.75 -10.71 -5.45
N ASN A 100 -2.65 -12.04 -5.49
CA ASN A 100 -2.81 -12.83 -6.72
C ASN A 100 -4.30 -13.05 -7.07
N ILE A 101 -5.00 -11.97 -7.42
CA ILE A 101 -6.44 -11.97 -7.72
C ILE A 101 -6.80 -11.00 -8.85
N GLY A 102 -7.94 -11.24 -9.50
CA GLY A 102 -8.44 -10.37 -10.58
C GLY A 102 -7.42 -10.28 -11.71
N ASP A 103 -7.28 -9.08 -12.29
CA ASP A 103 -6.37 -8.85 -13.43
C ASP A 103 -4.96 -8.40 -12.97
N LEU A 104 -4.68 -8.39 -11.66
CA LEU A 104 -3.35 -8.03 -11.14
C LEU A 104 -2.22 -8.92 -11.68
N PRO A 105 -2.39 -10.25 -11.81
CA PRO A 105 -1.34 -11.12 -12.36
C PRO A 105 -1.06 -10.91 -13.85
N GLU A 106 -1.95 -10.22 -14.58
CA GLU A 106 -1.70 -9.89 -15.99
C GLU A 106 -0.68 -8.76 -16.16
N VAL A 107 -0.53 -7.92 -15.13
CA VAL A 107 0.34 -6.74 -15.15
C VAL A 107 1.52 -6.85 -14.19
N ILE A 108 1.44 -7.72 -13.18
CA ILE A 108 2.51 -7.99 -12.22
C ILE A 108 2.99 -9.43 -12.42
N GLN A 109 4.20 -9.57 -12.94
CA GLN A 109 4.85 -10.86 -13.13
C GLN A 109 5.68 -11.23 -11.90
N ASP A 110 5.28 -12.32 -11.24
CA ASP A 110 5.92 -12.87 -10.05
C ASP A 110 7.43 -13.13 -10.27
N GLY A 111 8.26 -12.61 -9.38
CA GLY A 111 9.72 -12.74 -9.43
C GLY A 111 10.41 -11.87 -10.48
N VAL A 112 9.68 -11.08 -11.26
CA VAL A 112 10.24 -10.17 -12.28
C VAL A 112 9.94 -8.72 -11.95
N THR A 113 8.65 -8.37 -11.82
CA THR A 113 8.20 -6.99 -11.54
C THR A 113 7.66 -6.82 -10.12
N GLY A 114 7.51 -7.92 -9.39
CA GLY A 114 6.83 -7.98 -8.11
C GLY A 114 6.75 -9.40 -7.59
#